data_AF-A0A6B2C3M4-F1
#
_entry.id   AF-A0A6B2C3M4-F1
#
_cell.length_a   1.000
_cell.length_b   1.000
_cell.length_c   1.000
_cell.angle_alpha   90.00
_cell.angle_beta   90.00
_cell.angle_gamma   90.00
#
_symmetry.space_group_name_H-M   'P 1'
#
loop_
_entity.id
_entity.type
_entity.pdbx_description
1 polymer ?
#
loop_
_entity_poly.entity_id
_entity_poly.type
_entity_poly.pdbx_seq_one_letter_code
_entity_poly.pdbx_strand_id
1 'polypeptide(L)'
;MLAKITSYINDGKKLFIVVLLLSALMAALVDEVTSILFITSFILKITRRLGISAYPFVIGAVIATNVGSSATVVGNPIGVMIAFNAGFSFSDFIRWATPNSVIVLMLTVALSLIVWRPYVSELDARYKRNLASLEKVAVDKKQIVNFVIFLGTITMLILHHQLEIFLEEILSLPKGSMHNAMLLGAPLLWASIGLLIERHRAKEIVSTRVDWWTLTFFMLLFASIGTLEYTGSNIKIGEYAVRLGSIISNAIYNPELSTMLSLILI
;
A
#
# COMPACT_ATOMS: atom_id res chain seq x y z
N MET A 1 7.44 -14.05 -9.55
CA MET A 1 7.60 -14.21 -8.09
C MET A 1 6.55 -15.14 -7.49
N LEU A 2 5.25 -14.80 -7.59
CA LEU A 2 4.10 -15.62 -7.12
C LEU A 2 4.13 -17.09 -7.59
N ALA A 3 4.44 -17.31 -8.87
CA ALA A 3 4.70 -18.60 -9.52
C ALA A 3 5.70 -19.53 -8.79
N LYS A 4 6.76 -18.93 -8.25
CA LYS A 4 7.86 -19.64 -7.58
C LYS A 4 7.51 -19.92 -6.12
N ILE A 5 6.72 -19.04 -5.51
CA ILE A 5 6.21 -19.21 -4.16
C ILE A 5 5.22 -20.37 -4.10
N THR A 6 4.34 -20.52 -5.09
CA THR A 6 3.41 -21.66 -5.19
C THR A 6 4.12 -23.01 -5.30
N SER A 7 5.34 -23.08 -5.89
CA SER A 7 6.08 -24.35 -5.99
C SER A 7 6.67 -24.86 -4.67
N TYR A 8 6.72 -24.03 -3.63
CA TYR A 8 7.14 -24.43 -2.28
C TYR A 8 5.96 -24.60 -1.31
N ILE A 9 4.73 -24.32 -1.76
CA ILE A 9 3.53 -24.36 -0.94
C ILE A 9 2.71 -25.58 -1.35
N ASN A 10 2.64 -26.57 -0.46
CA ASN A 10 1.88 -27.81 -0.65
C ASN A 10 0.50 -27.79 0.04
N ASP A 11 0.09 -26.64 0.59
CA ASP A 11 -1.08 -26.51 1.47
C ASP A 11 -1.86 -25.23 1.13
N GLY A 12 -3.18 -25.36 0.94
CA GLY A 12 -4.02 -24.24 0.52
C GLY A 12 -4.24 -23.21 1.62
N LYS A 13 -4.15 -23.60 2.91
CA LYS A 13 -4.15 -22.62 4.01
C LYS A 13 -2.87 -21.81 4.01
N LYS A 14 -1.71 -22.45 3.78
CA LYS A 14 -0.44 -21.72 3.60
C LYS A 14 -0.50 -20.80 2.38
N LEU A 15 -1.09 -21.25 1.26
CA LEU A 15 -1.29 -20.41 0.09
C LEU A 15 -2.10 -19.16 0.44
N PHE A 16 -3.22 -19.33 1.14
CA PHE A 16 -4.07 -18.23 1.57
C PHE A 16 -3.26 -17.19 2.38
N ILE A 17 -2.58 -17.63 3.44
CA ILE A 17 -1.78 -16.77 4.31
C ILE A 17 -0.69 -16.04 3.51
N VAL A 18 0.08 -16.76 2.71
CA VAL A 18 1.19 -16.19 1.95
C VAL A 18 0.70 -15.16 0.94
N VAL A 19 -0.44 -15.41 0.29
CA VAL A 19 -1.04 -14.43 -0.63
C VAL A 19 -1.48 -13.18 0.12
N LEU A 20 -2.12 -13.29 1.30
CA LEU A 20 -2.48 -12.11 2.10
C LEU A 20 -1.25 -11.30 2.53
N LEU A 21 -0.22 -11.97 3.04
CA LEU A 21 1.03 -11.32 3.45
C LEU A 21 1.73 -10.65 2.25
N LEU A 22 1.76 -11.32 1.10
CA LEU A 22 2.33 -10.78 -0.12
C LEU A 22 1.50 -9.63 -0.68
N SER A 23 0.18 -9.66 -0.51
CA SER A 23 -0.71 -8.55 -0.88
C SER A 23 -0.35 -7.30 -0.09
N ALA A 24 -0.22 -7.44 1.23
CA ALA A 24 0.18 -6.34 2.10
C ALA A 24 1.58 -5.83 1.76
N LEU A 25 2.54 -6.74 1.54
CA LEU A 25 3.91 -6.38 1.17
C LEU A 25 3.98 -5.66 -0.18
N MET A 26 3.26 -6.13 -1.19
CA MET A 26 3.21 -5.48 -2.50
C MET A 26 2.60 -4.08 -2.37
N ALA A 27 1.51 -3.94 -1.61
CA ALA A 27 0.86 -2.65 -1.38
C ALA A 27 1.77 -1.67 -0.63
N ALA A 28 2.59 -2.16 0.32
CA ALA A 28 3.56 -1.34 1.04
C ALA A 28 4.74 -0.86 0.16
N LEU A 29 5.01 -1.51 -0.98
CA LEU A 29 6.17 -1.20 -1.83
C LEU A 29 5.82 -0.53 -3.15
N VAL A 30 4.63 -0.79 -3.69
CA VAL A 30 4.20 -0.29 -5.01
C VAL A 30 3.12 0.76 -4.81
N ASP A 31 1.90 0.29 -4.60
CA ASP A 31 0.72 1.04 -4.15
C ASP A 31 -0.43 0.03 -4.00
N GLU A 32 -1.51 0.38 -3.32
CA GLU A 32 -2.64 -0.52 -3.09
C GLU A 32 -3.42 -0.90 -4.36
N VAL A 33 -3.66 0.04 -5.27
CA VAL A 33 -4.50 -0.16 -6.46
C VAL A 33 -3.83 -1.10 -7.44
N THR A 34 -2.57 -0.85 -7.77
CA THR A 34 -1.78 -1.71 -8.63
C THR A 34 -1.61 -3.09 -8.02
N SER A 35 -1.32 -3.17 -6.71
CA SER A 35 -1.10 -4.44 -6.02
C SER A 35 -2.34 -5.32 -6.03
N ILE A 36 -3.52 -4.76 -5.73
CA ILE A 36 -4.74 -5.56 -5.67
C ILE A 36 -5.16 -6.09 -7.05
N LEU A 37 -4.90 -5.35 -8.13
CA LEU A 37 -5.17 -5.81 -9.50
C LEU A 37 -4.32 -7.03 -9.87
N PHE A 38 -3.02 -7.01 -9.54
CA PHE A 38 -2.12 -8.14 -9.77
C PHE A 38 -2.48 -9.35 -8.93
N ILE A 39 -2.72 -9.15 -7.63
CA ILE A 39 -3.08 -10.22 -6.70
C ILE A 39 -4.44 -10.83 -7.08
N THR A 40 -5.44 -10.01 -7.39
CA THR A 40 -6.77 -10.49 -7.79
C THR A 40 -6.68 -11.32 -9.06
N SER A 41 -5.93 -10.86 -10.07
CA SER A 41 -5.70 -11.63 -11.30
C SER A 41 -5.06 -13.00 -11.01
N PHE A 42 -4.14 -13.07 -10.06
CA PHE A 42 -3.52 -14.31 -9.61
C PHE A 42 -4.50 -15.22 -8.86
N ILE A 43 -5.26 -14.68 -7.91
CA ILE A 43 -6.29 -15.39 -7.15
C ILE A 43 -7.34 -15.98 -8.09
N LEU A 44 -7.82 -15.20 -9.07
CA LEU A 44 -8.81 -15.64 -10.05
C LEU A 44 -8.30 -16.83 -10.88
N LYS A 45 -7.02 -16.81 -11.29
CA LYS A 45 -6.41 -17.94 -12.02
C LYS A 45 -6.38 -19.21 -11.19
N ILE A 46 -5.99 -19.13 -9.92
CA ILE A 46 -5.91 -20.29 -9.02
C ILE A 46 -7.30 -20.82 -8.70
N THR A 47 -8.20 -19.95 -8.25
CA THR A 47 -9.55 -20.32 -7.82
C THR A 47 -10.36 -20.93 -8.97
N ARG A 48 -10.19 -20.40 -10.20
CA ARG A 48 -10.76 -21.01 -11.42
C ARG A 48 -10.22 -22.41 -11.69
N ARG A 49 -8.91 -22.65 -11.53
CA ARG A 49 -8.31 -23.99 -11.69
C ARG A 49 -8.79 -24.99 -10.62
N LEU A 50 -9.03 -24.52 -9.40
CA LEU A 50 -9.51 -25.35 -8.29
C LEU A 50 -11.05 -25.52 -8.30
N GLY A 51 -11.77 -24.74 -9.11
CA GLY A 51 -13.23 -24.75 -9.16
C GLY A 51 -13.87 -24.26 -7.87
N ILE A 52 -13.29 -23.26 -7.21
CA ILE A 52 -13.81 -22.63 -5.98
C ILE A 52 -14.14 -21.16 -6.23
N SER A 53 -15.02 -20.59 -5.39
CA SER A 53 -15.33 -19.16 -5.45
C SER A 53 -14.10 -18.31 -5.11
N ALA A 54 -13.82 -17.30 -5.92
CA ALA A 54 -12.72 -16.36 -5.64
C ALA A 54 -13.06 -15.34 -4.56
N TYR A 55 -14.34 -15.16 -4.25
CA TYR A 55 -14.83 -14.03 -3.46
C TYR A 55 -14.15 -13.89 -2.09
N PRO A 56 -14.12 -14.91 -1.19
CA PRO A 56 -13.51 -14.73 0.13
C PRO A 56 -12.00 -14.45 0.05
N PHE A 57 -11.33 -15.01 -0.96
CA PHE A 57 -9.89 -14.84 -1.14
C PHE A 57 -9.54 -13.44 -1.65
N VAL A 58 -10.32 -12.93 -2.61
CA VAL A 58 -10.15 -11.56 -3.09
C VAL A 58 -10.44 -10.56 -1.97
N ILE A 59 -11.53 -10.72 -1.20
CA ILE A 59 -11.84 -9.82 -0.09
C ILE A 59 -10.73 -9.83 0.96
N GLY A 60 -10.22 -11.00 1.34
CA GLY A 60 -9.07 -11.10 2.26
C GLY A 60 -7.83 -10.38 1.74
N ALA A 61 -7.54 -10.51 0.44
CA ALA A 61 -6.44 -9.80 -0.19
C ALA A 61 -6.66 -8.28 -0.22
N VAL A 62 -7.88 -7.79 -0.51
CA VAL A 62 -8.23 -6.35 -0.50
C VAL A 62 -7.99 -5.75 0.89
N ILE A 63 -8.43 -6.43 1.95
CA ILE A 63 -8.22 -5.93 3.32
C ILE A 63 -6.72 -5.94 3.64
N ALA A 64 -6.01 -7.00 3.27
CA ALA A 64 -4.56 -7.08 3.48
C ALA A 64 -3.78 -6.02 2.69
N THR A 65 -4.17 -5.69 1.46
CA THR A 65 -3.54 -4.60 0.68
C THR A 65 -3.76 -3.25 1.35
N ASN A 66 -4.96 -2.94 1.85
CA ASN A 66 -5.24 -1.67 2.53
C ASN A 66 -4.45 -1.55 3.83
N VAL A 67 -4.33 -2.64 4.60
CA VAL A 67 -3.49 -2.62 5.81
C VAL A 67 -2.02 -2.43 5.43
N GLY A 68 -1.53 -3.15 4.41
CA GLY A 68 -0.15 -3.05 3.96
C GLY A 68 0.22 -1.69 3.39
N SER A 69 -0.69 -1.04 2.65
CA SER A 69 -0.44 0.29 2.06
C SER A 69 -0.20 1.38 3.10
N SER A 70 -0.75 1.21 4.31
CA SER A 70 -0.50 2.13 5.43
C SER A 70 0.88 1.96 6.10
N ALA A 71 1.65 0.92 5.78
CA ALA A 71 2.93 0.63 6.44
C ALA A 71 4.04 1.63 6.08
N THR A 72 4.01 2.19 4.86
CA THR A 72 5.08 3.04 4.31
C THR A 72 4.50 4.33 3.73
N VAL A 73 5.36 5.33 3.50
CA VAL A 73 4.95 6.60 2.90
C VAL A 73 4.35 6.43 1.50
N VAL A 74 4.88 5.49 0.72
CA VAL A 74 4.60 5.37 -0.72
C VAL A 74 3.45 4.39 -1.01
N GLY A 75 3.03 3.59 -0.03
CA GLY A 75 2.01 2.57 -0.25
C GLY A 75 0.64 3.13 -0.67
N ASN A 76 0.32 4.37 -0.30
CA ASN A 76 -0.85 5.08 -0.82
C ASN A 76 -0.63 6.61 -0.86
N PRO A 77 -1.45 7.36 -1.63
CA PRO A 77 -1.33 8.81 -1.74
C PRO A 77 -1.52 9.57 -0.41
N ILE A 78 -2.26 8.98 0.54
CA ILE A 78 -2.52 9.57 1.85
C ILE A 78 -1.22 9.59 2.69
N GLY A 79 -0.43 8.52 2.65
CA GLY A 79 0.86 8.44 3.32
C GLY A 79 1.83 9.53 2.83
N VAL A 80 1.89 9.74 1.52
CA VAL A 80 2.68 10.83 0.92
C VAL A 80 2.20 12.19 1.42
N MET A 81 0.89 12.43 1.42
CA MET A 81 0.31 13.70 1.91
C MET A 81 0.63 13.95 3.39
N ILE A 82 0.56 12.92 4.24
CA ILE A 82 0.94 13.01 5.67
C ILE A 82 2.44 13.34 5.79
N ALA A 83 3.31 12.69 5.02
CA ALA A 83 4.74 12.96 5.03
C ALA A 83 5.04 14.43 4.69
N PHE A 84 4.39 14.99 3.67
CA PHE A 84 4.57 16.40 3.30
C PHE A 84 4.05 17.37 4.37
N ASN A 85 2.85 17.16 4.89
CA ASN A 85 2.23 18.10 5.83
C ASN A 85 2.83 18.02 7.24
N ALA A 86 3.18 16.83 7.72
CA ALA A 86 3.75 16.62 9.05
C ALA A 86 5.28 16.67 9.06
N GLY A 87 5.92 16.75 7.89
CA GLY A 87 7.37 16.73 7.75
C GLY A 87 8.00 15.36 8.06
N PHE A 88 7.22 14.27 8.02
CA PHE A 88 7.74 12.93 8.29
C PHE A 88 8.52 12.38 7.09
N SER A 89 9.61 11.70 7.40
CA SER A 89 10.45 10.97 6.44
C SER A 89 9.95 9.53 6.24
N PHE A 90 10.43 8.87 5.20
CA PHE A 90 10.25 7.41 5.02
C PHE A 90 10.63 6.61 6.27
N SER A 91 11.74 6.96 6.95
CA SER A 91 12.18 6.27 8.18
C SER A 91 11.21 6.45 9.34
N ASP A 92 10.49 7.56 9.42
CA ASP A 92 9.49 7.78 10.47
C ASP A 92 8.30 6.83 10.30
N PHE A 93 7.89 6.56 9.06
CA PHE A 93 6.87 5.55 8.77
C PHE A 93 7.35 4.14 9.11
N ILE A 94 8.61 3.80 8.81
CA ILE A 94 9.17 2.50 9.22
C ILE A 94 9.22 2.37 10.73
N ARG A 95 9.48 3.46 11.46
CA ARG A 95 9.53 3.46 12.93
C ARG A 95 8.15 3.36 13.57
N TRP A 96 7.14 4.04 13.03
CA TRP A 96 5.84 4.20 13.69
C TRP A 96 4.68 3.51 12.96
N ALA A 97 4.58 3.65 11.65
CA ALA A 97 3.46 3.10 10.88
C ALA A 97 3.63 1.61 10.59
N THR A 98 4.84 1.17 10.20
CA THR A 98 5.12 -0.23 9.86
C THR A 98 4.83 -1.20 11.01
N PRO A 99 5.27 -0.97 12.28
CA PRO A 99 4.99 -1.91 13.36
C PRO A 99 3.49 -2.06 13.63
N ASN A 100 2.75 -0.95 13.58
CA ASN A 100 1.29 -0.95 13.74
C ASN A 100 0.61 -1.70 12.60
N SER A 101 1.01 -1.44 11.35
CA SER A 101 0.50 -2.17 10.18
C SER A 101 0.79 -3.67 10.27
N VAL A 102 1.96 -4.09 10.75
CA VAL A 102 2.28 -5.51 10.98
C VAL A 102 1.36 -6.14 12.01
N ILE A 103 1.09 -5.47 13.14
CA ILE A 103 0.16 -5.97 14.17
C ILE A 103 -1.24 -6.14 13.58
N VAL A 104 -1.74 -5.10 12.90
CA VAL A 104 -3.07 -5.12 12.27
C VAL A 104 -3.13 -6.18 11.16
N LEU A 105 -2.06 -6.39 10.40
CA LEU A 105 -1.99 -7.42 9.37
C LEU A 105 -2.06 -8.82 9.98
N MET A 106 -1.35 -9.07 11.08
CA MET A 106 -1.41 -10.35 11.79
C MET A 106 -2.83 -10.62 12.31
N LEU A 107 -3.49 -9.60 12.88
CA LEU A 107 -4.89 -9.69 13.28
C LEU A 107 -5.81 -9.93 12.09
N THR A 108 -5.60 -9.23 10.98
CA THR A 108 -6.37 -9.38 9.74
C THR A 108 -6.26 -10.81 9.21
N VAL A 109 -5.06 -11.38 9.17
CA VAL A 109 -4.83 -12.76 8.75
C VAL A 109 -5.52 -13.74 9.71
N ALA A 110 -5.37 -13.54 11.03
CA ALA A 110 -6.01 -14.39 12.03
C ALA A 110 -7.54 -14.38 11.91
N LEU A 111 -8.15 -13.20 11.83
CA LEU A 111 -9.59 -13.02 11.66
C LEU A 111 -10.07 -13.61 10.32
N SER A 112 -9.32 -13.40 9.24
CA SER A 112 -9.63 -13.99 7.93
C SER A 112 -9.68 -15.53 7.99
N LEU A 113 -8.75 -16.15 8.72
CA LEU A 113 -8.72 -17.60 8.91
C LEU A 113 -9.90 -18.12 9.76
N ILE A 114 -10.41 -17.31 10.70
CA ILE A 114 -11.55 -17.65 11.54
C ILE A 114 -12.86 -17.48 10.76
N VAL A 115 -13.07 -16.30 10.18
CA VAL A 115 -14.29 -15.93 9.45
C VAL A 115 -14.48 -16.81 8.21
N TRP A 116 -13.41 -17.05 7.46
CA TRP A 116 -13.46 -17.87 6.24
C TRP A 116 -12.95 -19.30 6.47
N ARG A 117 -13.01 -19.83 7.69
CA ARG A 117 -12.56 -21.19 8.03
C ARG A 117 -13.12 -22.27 7.09
N PRO A 118 -14.42 -22.30 6.73
CA PRO A 118 -14.95 -23.32 5.81
C PRO A 118 -14.33 -23.21 4.42
N TYR A 119 -14.20 -21.98 3.92
CA TYR A 119 -13.60 -21.70 2.62
C TYR A 119 -12.11 -22.08 2.58
N VAL A 120 -11.33 -21.73 3.60
CA VAL A 120 -9.90 -22.07 3.69
C VAL A 120 -9.70 -23.58 3.76
N SER A 121 -10.58 -24.30 4.45
CA SER A 121 -10.56 -25.77 4.49
C SER A 121 -10.87 -26.38 3.12
N GLU A 122 -11.84 -25.83 2.38
CA GLU A 122 -12.14 -26.28 1.02
C GLU A 122 -10.97 -25.99 0.07
N LEU A 123 -10.41 -24.78 0.15
CA LEU A 123 -9.22 -24.37 -0.62
C LEU A 123 -8.07 -25.36 -0.40
N ASP A 124 -7.77 -25.72 0.85
CA ASP A 124 -6.72 -26.68 1.17
C ASP A 124 -6.99 -28.07 0.60
N ALA A 125 -8.21 -28.59 0.76
CA ALA A 125 -8.59 -29.90 0.25
C ALA A 125 -8.54 -29.98 -1.28
N ARG A 126 -8.91 -28.90 -1.99
CA ARG A 126 -8.86 -28.86 -3.46
C ARG A 126 -7.45 -28.60 -3.98
N TYR A 127 -6.66 -27.78 -3.29
CA TYR A 127 -5.28 -27.48 -3.65
C TYR A 127 -4.42 -28.74 -3.57
N LYS A 128 -4.54 -29.53 -2.49
CA LYS A 128 -3.84 -30.81 -2.33
C LYS A 128 -4.21 -31.84 -3.40
N ARG A 129 -5.50 -31.92 -3.77
CA ARG A 129 -5.98 -32.84 -4.82
C ARG A 129 -5.47 -32.48 -6.22
N ASN A 130 -5.30 -31.19 -6.51
CA ASN A 130 -4.88 -30.69 -7.82
C ASN A 130 -3.40 -30.29 -7.88
N LEU A 131 -2.61 -30.64 -6.87
CA LEU A 131 -1.20 -30.22 -6.77
C LEU A 131 -0.36 -30.71 -7.97
N ALA A 132 -0.70 -31.88 -8.52
CA ALA A 132 -0.03 -32.45 -9.68
C ALA A 132 -0.43 -31.78 -11.02
N SER A 133 -1.60 -31.14 -11.10
CA SER A 133 -2.10 -30.46 -12.31
C SER A 133 -1.79 -28.95 -12.32
N LEU A 134 -1.35 -28.39 -11.18
CA LEU A 134 -0.80 -27.04 -11.11
C LEU A 134 0.63 -27.05 -11.66
N GLU A 135 0.72 -27.02 -13.00
CA GLU A 135 1.97 -26.87 -13.73
C GLU A 135 2.81 -25.73 -13.13
N LYS A 136 4.10 -26.00 -12.87
CA LYS A 136 5.05 -25.04 -12.32
C LYS A 136 5.07 -23.82 -13.24
N VAL A 137 4.50 -22.71 -12.80
CA VAL A 137 4.48 -21.48 -13.58
C VAL A 137 5.93 -21.10 -13.88
N ALA A 138 6.29 -21.15 -15.17
CA ALA A 138 7.64 -20.87 -15.62
C ALA A 138 8.04 -19.45 -15.22
N VAL A 139 9.16 -19.33 -14.52
CA VAL A 139 9.77 -18.04 -14.24
C VAL A 139 10.48 -17.59 -15.50
N ASP A 140 9.93 -16.58 -16.14
CA ASP A 140 10.60 -15.94 -17.27
C ASP A 140 11.91 -15.30 -16.78
N LYS A 141 13.03 -15.74 -17.34
CA LYS A 141 14.39 -15.45 -16.83
C LYS A 141 14.93 -14.08 -17.28
N LYS A 142 14.15 -13.26 -17.97
CA LYS A 142 14.60 -11.97 -18.52
C LYS A 142 13.72 -10.79 -18.06
N GLN A 143 13.85 -10.40 -16.80
CA GLN A 143 13.31 -9.13 -16.27
C GLN A 143 14.28 -8.41 -15.32
N ILE A 144 15.60 -8.60 -15.52
CA ILE A 144 16.64 -7.99 -14.67
C ILE A 144 16.52 -6.46 -14.66
N VAL A 145 16.25 -5.85 -15.81
CA VAL A 145 16.10 -4.38 -15.92
C VAL A 145 14.97 -3.87 -15.02
N ASN A 146 13.78 -4.48 -15.08
CA ASN A 146 12.65 -4.09 -14.24
C ASN A 146 12.95 -4.27 -12.75
N PHE A 147 13.65 -5.34 -12.39
CA PHE A 147 14.06 -5.59 -11.01
C PHE A 147 15.06 -4.55 -10.51
N VAL A 148 16.02 -4.14 -11.36
CA VAL A 148 16.99 -3.08 -11.03
C VAL A 148 16.28 -1.73 -10.86
N ILE A 149 15.35 -1.36 -11.75
CA ILE A 149 14.57 -0.12 -11.64
C ILE A 149 13.74 -0.12 -10.35
N PHE A 150 13.06 -1.23 -10.05
CA PHE A 150 12.27 -1.38 -8.84
C PHE A 150 13.13 -1.26 -7.58
N LEU A 151 14.21 -2.04 -7.48
CA LEU A 151 15.10 -2.01 -6.32
C LEU A 151 15.79 -0.65 -6.16
N GLY A 152 16.18 -0.03 -7.28
CA GLY A 152 16.72 1.32 -7.32
C GLY A 152 15.72 2.35 -6.77
N THR A 153 14.46 2.26 -7.17
CA THR A 153 13.39 3.15 -6.68
C THR A 153 13.21 3.00 -5.18
N ILE A 154 13.06 1.77 -4.67
CA ILE A 154 12.89 1.51 -3.23
C ILE A 154 14.10 1.99 -2.43
N THR A 155 15.32 1.72 -2.91
CA THR A 155 16.55 2.14 -2.22
C THR A 155 16.64 3.66 -2.13
N MET A 156 16.31 4.36 -3.22
CA MET A 156 16.36 5.82 -3.27
C MET A 156 15.28 6.46 -2.39
N LEU A 157 14.10 5.83 -2.28
CA LEU A 157 13.04 6.25 -1.35
C LEU A 157 13.44 6.05 0.11
N ILE A 158 14.05 4.92 0.45
CA ILE A 158 14.57 4.68 1.82
C ILE A 158 15.62 5.72 2.17
N LEU A 159 16.49 6.07 1.22
CA LEU A 159 17.60 7.00 1.40
C LEU A 159 17.28 8.46 1.02
N HIS A 160 16.00 8.80 0.81
CA HIS A 160 15.59 10.11 0.26
C HIS A 160 16.14 11.28 1.09
N HIS A 161 16.06 11.22 2.41
CA HIS A 161 16.53 12.29 3.30
C HIS A 161 18.05 12.48 3.23
N GLN A 162 18.83 11.38 3.16
CA GLN A 162 20.29 11.49 2.95
C GLN A 162 20.61 12.08 1.58
N LEU A 163 19.84 11.72 0.57
CA LEU A 163 20.01 12.24 -0.79
C LEU A 163 19.64 13.72 -0.88
N GLU A 164 18.60 14.17 -0.18
CA GLU A 164 18.18 15.57 -0.11
C GLU A 164 19.28 16.44 0.50
N ILE A 165 19.84 16.04 1.65
CA ILE A 165 20.96 16.77 2.28
C ILE A 165 22.16 16.85 1.34
N PHE A 166 22.49 15.75 0.67
CA PHE A 166 23.61 15.69 -0.28
C PHE A 166 23.39 16.62 -1.49
N LEU A 167 22.17 16.67 -2.02
CA LEU A 167 21.81 17.55 -3.14
C LEU A 167 21.82 19.02 -2.72
N GLU A 168 21.32 19.35 -1.52
CA GLU A 168 21.37 20.71 -0.98
C GLU A 168 22.82 21.21 -0.86
N GLU A 169 23.73 20.35 -0.40
CA GLU A 169 25.16 20.69 -0.29
C GLU A 169 25.80 20.95 -1.65
N ILE A 170 25.57 20.07 -2.64
CA ILE A 170 26.13 20.21 -3.99
C ILE A 170 25.57 21.44 -4.72
N LEU A 171 24.27 21.70 -4.57
CA LEU A 171 23.57 22.79 -5.26
C LEU A 171 23.67 24.12 -4.50
N SER A 172 24.38 24.16 -3.36
CA SER A 172 24.50 25.35 -2.50
C SER A 172 23.14 25.93 -2.08
N LEU A 173 22.17 25.04 -1.81
CA LEU A 173 20.83 25.43 -1.37
C LEU A 173 20.76 25.56 0.15
N PRO A 174 19.79 26.33 0.69
CA PRO A 174 19.53 26.35 2.13
C PRO A 174 19.19 24.93 2.65
N LYS A 175 19.72 24.58 3.83
CA LYS A 175 19.44 23.29 4.46
C LYS A 175 17.94 23.15 4.75
N GLY A 176 17.36 22.02 4.35
CA GLY A 176 15.92 21.73 4.49
C GLY A 176 15.04 22.36 3.41
N SER A 177 15.61 22.99 2.38
CA SER A 177 14.84 23.53 1.24
C SER A 177 14.25 22.44 0.35
N MET A 178 14.82 21.23 0.37
CA MET A 178 14.38 20.08 -0.42
C MET A 178 13.63 19.04 0.42
N HIS A 179 13.10 19.42 1.59
CA HIS A 179 12.44 18.50 2.52
C HIS A 179 11.38 17.63 1.81
N ASN A 180 11.56 16.31 1.83
CA ASN A 180 10.66 15.32 1.23
C ASN A 180 10.50 15.41 -0.30
N ALA A 181 11.24 16.26 -0.99
CA ALA A 181 11.16 16.41 -2.44
C ALA A 181 11.53 15.11 -3.19
N MET A 182 12.46 14.32 -2.64
CA MET A 182 12.89 13.07 -3.26
C MET A 182 11.88 11.93 -3.11
N LEU A 183 10.85 12.06 -2.27
CA LEU A 183 9.73 11.11 -2.27
C LEU A 183 8.98 11.10 -3.61
N LEU A 184 8.90 12.26 -4.28
CA LEU A 184 8.35 12.39 -5.64
C LEU A 184 9.46 12.31 -6.70
N GLY A 185 10.62 12.90 -6.40
CA GLY A 185 11.76 12.94 -7.31
C GLY A 185 12.25 11.55 -7.69
N ALA A 186 12.44 10.64 -6.75
CA ALA A 186 12.97 9.30 -7.03
C ALA A 186 12.08 8.48 -7.98
N PRO A 187 10.76 8.32 -7.74
CA PRO A 187 9.87 7.65 -8.69
C PRO A 187 9.85 8.30 -10.08
N LEU A 188 9.85 9.64 -10.16
CA LEU A 188 9.87 10.36 -11.43
C LEU A 188 11.18 10.15 -12.20
N LEU A 189 12.32 10.15 -11.51
CA LEU A 189 13.62 9.87 -12.11
C LEU A 189 13.68 8.46 -12.70
N TRP A 190 13.27 7.45 -11.93
CA TRP A 190 13.26 6.06 -12.39
C TRP A 190 12.23 5.79 -13.49
N ALA A 191 11.05 6.43 -13.42
CA ALA A 191 10.08 6.40 -14.51
C ALA A 191 10.65 7.03 -15.79
N SER A 192 11.36 8.15 -15.67
CA SER A 192 12.01 8.82 -16.80
C SER A 192 13.09 7.94 -17.44
N ILE A 193 13.96 7.33 -16.63
CA ILE A 193 14.98 6.37 -17.10
C ILE A 193 14.31 5.18 -17.81
N GLY A 194 13.26 4.62 -17.22
CA GLY A 194 12.50 3.53 -17.84
C GLY A 194 11.90 3.90 -19.20
N LEU A 195 11.32 5.10 -19.31
CA LEU A 195 10.77 5.61 -20.58
C LEU A 195 11.86 5.89 -21.62
N LEU A 196 13.07 6.30 -21.20
CA LEU A 196 14.20 6.50 -22.10
C LEU A 196 14.75 5.17 -22.65
N ILE A 197 14.79 4.12 -21.81
CA ILE A 197 15.16 2.76 -22.25
C ILE A 197 14.14 2.24 -23.27
N GLU A 198 12.84 2.41 -22.98
CA GLU A 198 11.74 1.98 -23.83
C GLU A 198 11.23 3.10 -24.76
N ARG A 199 12.12 3.99 -25.23
CA ARG A 199 11.77 5.21 -25.99
C ARG A 199 10.81 4.97 -27.16
N HIS A 200 10.95 3.82 -27.83
CA HIS A 200 10.13 3.44 -28.99
C HIS A 200 8.67 3.18 -28.62
N ARG A 201 8.41 2.83 -27.35
CA ARG A 201 7.08 2.53 -26.79
C ARG A 201 6.64 3.56 -25.76
N ALA A 202 7.41 4.61 -25.50
CA ALA A 202 7.10 5.60 -24.47
C ALA A 202 5.68 6.17 -24.61
N LYS A 203 5.27 6.54 -25.84
CA LYS A 203 3.90 7.03 -26.10
C LYS A 203 2.84 5.98 -25.79
N GLU A 204 3.07 4.71 -26.16
CA GLU A 204 2.16 3.60 -25.86
C GLU A 204 2.04 3.39 -24.35
N ILE A 205 3.17 3.35 -23.63
CA ILE A 205 3.23 3.17 -22.17
C ILE A 205 2.44 4.28 -21.48
N VAL A 206 2.74 5.54 -21.81
CA VAL A 206 2.09 6.70 -21.17
C VAL A 206 0.59 6.77 -21.48
N SER A 207 0.16 6.41 -22.69
CA SER A 207 -1.26 6.47 -23.07
C SER A 207 -2.10 5.29 -22.59
N THR A 208 -1.50 4.10 -22.44
CA THR A 208 -2.26 2.86 -22.17
C THR A 208 -2.00 2.23 -20.80
N ARG A 209 -0.81 2.45 -20.21
CA ARG A 209 -0.42 1.83 -18.93
C ARG A 209 -0.64 2.75 -17.73
N VAL A 210 -0.68 4.06 -17.95
CA VAL A 210 -0.96 5.05 -16.90
C VAL A 210 -2.47 5.14 -16.70
N ASP A 211 -2.90 5.04 -15.45
CA ASP A 211 -4.30 5.23 -15.08
C ASP A 211 -4.62 6.73 -14.94
N TRP A 212 -4.93 7.35 -16.07
CA TRP A 212 -5.27 8.79 -16.14
C TRP A 212 -6.54 9.14 -15.36
N TRP A 213 -7.49 8.21 -15.24
CA TRP A 213 -8.72 8.46 -14.50
C TRP A 213 -8.44 8.58 -13.00
N THR A 214 -7.66 7.64 -12.46
CA THR A 214 -7.23 7.67 -11.06
C THR A 214 -6.38 8.91 -10.76
N LEU A 215 -5.44 9.27 -11.63
CA LEU A 215 -4.65 10.50 -11.46
C LEU A 215 -5.52 11.76 -11.49
N THR A 216 -6.47 11.84 -12.43
CA THR A 216 -7.39 12.99 -12.52
C THR A 216 -8.30 13.08 -11.31
N PHE A 217 -8.80 11.95 -10.82
CA PHE A 217 -9.54 11.87 -9.58
C PHE A 217 -8.73 12.40 -8.39
N PHE A 218 -7.47 11.96 -8.22
CA PHE A 218 -6.63 12.44 -7.13
C PHE A 218 -6.29 13.94 -7.26
N MET A 219 -6.05 14.44 -8.47
CA MET A 219 -5.85 15.88 -8.69
C MET A 219 -7.06 16.69 -8.23
N LEU A 220 -8.28 16.26 -8.58
CA LEU A 220 -9.52 16.94 -8.15
C LEU A 220 -9.79 16.77 -6.65
N LEU A 221 -9.50 15.60 -6.09
CA LEU A 221 -9.64 15.34 -4.66
C LEU A 221 -8.71 16.24 -3.83
N PHE A 222 -7.43 16.32 -4.20
CA PHE A 222 -6.46 17.17 -3.51
C PHE A 222 -6.73 18.66 -3.73
N ALA A 223 -7.21 19.06 -4.91
CA ALA A 223 -7.68 20.42 -5.13
C ALA A 223 -8.88 20.78 -4.23
N SER A 224 -9.78 19.82 -4.00
CA SER A 224 -10.92 20.00 -3.08
C SER A 224 -10.46 20.12 -1.63
N ILE A 225 -9.48 19.30 -1.21
CA ILE A 225 -8.85 19.40 0.12
C ILE A 225 -8.18 20.76 0.30
N GLY A 226 -7.40 21.22 -0.68
CA GLY A 226 -6.78 22.55 -0.65
C GLY A 226 -7.80 23.69 -0.57
N THR A 227 -8.97 23.52 -1.19
CA THR A 227 -10.08 24.50 -1.07
C THR A 227 -10.68 24.52 0.34
N LEU A 228 -10.84 23.35 0.98
CA LEU A 228 -11.31 23.27 2.37
C LEU A 228 -10.34 23.94 3.34
N GLU A 229 -9.04 23.79 3.11
CA GLU A 229 -7.98 24.43 3.89
C GLU A 229 -7.95 25.95 3.66
N TYR A 230 -7.98 26.40 2.40
CA TYR A 230 -8.00 27.82 2.06
C TYR A 230 -9.21 28.57 2.63
N THR A 231 -10.38 27.92 2.62
CA THR A 231 -11.61 28.52 3.17
C THR A 231 -11.68 28.46 4.71
N GLY A 232 -10.76 27.75 5.37
CA GLY A 232 -10.80 27.50 6.82
C GLY A 232 -11.95 26.61 7.27
N SER A 233 -12.61 25.90 6.34
CA SER A 233 -13.73 25.01 6.64
C SER A 233 -13.28 23.83 7.51
N ASN A 234 -12.08 23.32 7.25
CA ASN A 234 -11.42 22.29 8.07
C ASN A 234 -11.29 22.71 9.54
N ILE A 235 -10.95 23.97 9.83
CA ILE A 235 -10.80 24.49 11.20
C ILE A 235 -12.14 24.45 11.91
N LYS A 236 -13.21 24.97 11.28
CA LYS A 236 -14.56 24.97 11.88
C LYS A 236 -15.05 23.55 12.17
N ILE A 237 -14.83 22.61 11.25
CA ILE A 237 -15.19 21.20 11.47
C ILE A 237 -14.41 20.63 12.65
N GLY A 238 -13.11 20.91 12.75
CA GLY A 238 -12.28 20.52 13.90
C GLY A 238 -12.78 21.10 15.22
N GLU A 239 -13.14 22.38 15.26
CA GLU A 239 -13.73 23.03 16.44
C GLU A 239 -15.04 22.35 16.87
N TYR A 240 -15.92 22.02 15.92
CA TYR A 240 -17.15 21.28 16.22
C TYR A 240 -16.86 19.88 16.76
N ALA A 241 -15.90 19.16 16.20
CA ALA A 241 -15.50 17.84 16.69
C ALA A 241 -14.94 17.90 18.12
N VAL A 242 -14.06 18.87 18.41
CA VAL A 242 -13.51 19.09 19.76
C VAL A 242 -14.62 19.47 20.74
N ARG A 243 -15.55 20.33 20.34
CA ARG A 243 -16.70 20.72 21.17
C ARG A 243 -17.62 19.54 21.46
N LEU A 244 -17.84 18.65 20.49
CA LEU A 244 -18.59 17.42 20.70
C LEU A 244 -17.88 16.51 21.70
N GLY A 245 -16.56 16.34 21.55
CA GLY A 245 -15.73 15.58 22.48
C GLY A 245 -15.79 16.12 23.91
N SER A 246 -15.75 17.44 24.10
CA SER A 246 -15.82 18.05 25.43
C SER A 246 -17.21 17.92 26.08
N ILE A 247 -18.29 17.98 25.30
CA ILE A 247 -19.64 17.73 25.81
C ILE A 247 -19.77 16.29 26.33
N ILE A 248 -19.30 15.32 25.54
CA ILE A 248 -19.31 13.90 25.93
C ILE A 248 -18.44 13.68 27.17
N SER A 249 -17.27 14.31 27.20
CA SER A 249 -16.35 14.19 28.33
C SER A 249 -16.96 14.70 29.64
N ASN A 250 -17.65 15.83 29.60
CA ASN A 250 -18.35 16.40 30.76
C ASN A 250 -19.60 15.59 31.16
N ALA A 251 -20.19 14.82 30.25
CA ALA A 251 -21.34 13.97 30.53
C ALA A 251 -20.95 12.62 31.18
N ILE A 252 -19.69 12.19 31.05
CA ILE A 252 -19.19 10.91 31.55
C ILE A 252 -18.27 11.15 32.74
N TYR A 253 -18.74 10.80 33.95
CA TYR A 253 -18.00 11.00 35.20
C TYR A 253 -16.68 10.21 35.31
N ASN A 254 -16.46 9.19 34.47
CA ASN A 254 -15.21 8.44 34.45
C ASN A 254 -14.23 9.08 33.43
N PRO A 255 -13.11 9.67 33.89
CA PRO A 255 -12.18 10.42 33.04
C PRO A 255 -11.52 9.57 31.94
N GLU A 256 -11.24 8.30 32.23
CA GLU A 256 -10.58 7.38 31.29
C GLU A 256 -11.55 6.97 30.18
N LEU A 257 -12.79 6.61 30.55
CA LEU A 257 -13.84 6.24 29.59
C LEU A 257 -14.25 7.44 28.72
N SER A 258 -14.32 8.63 29.33
CA SER A 258 -14.54 9.91 28.68
C SER A 258 -13.46 10.18 27.62
N THR A 259 -12.19 10.05 27.98
CA THR A 259 -11.06 10.28 27.07
C THR A 259 -11.06 9.28 25.92
N MET A 260 -11.26 7.99 26.21
CA MET A 260 -11.35 6.96 25.16
C MET A 260 -12.51 7.19 24.19
N LEU A 261 -13.71 7.52 24.69
CA LEU A 261 -14.87 7.77 23.83
C LEU A 261 -14.73 9.05 23.00
N SER A 262 -14.14 10.10 23.58
CA SER A 262 -13.83 11.34 22.86
C SER A 262 -12.83 11.12 21.72
N LEU A 263 -11.82 10.26 21.90
CA LEU A 263 -10.83 9.91 20.88
C LEU A 263 -11.35 8.96 19.79
N ILE A 264 -12.40 8.20 20.05
CA ILE A 264 -13.02 7.30 19.06
C ILE A 264 -14.01 8.05 18.15
N LEU A 265 -14.59 9.15 18.65
CA LEU A 265 -15.62 9.92 17.94
C LEU A 265 -15.09 11.12 17.16
N ILE A 266 -13.85 11.54 17.43
CA ILE A 266 -13.10 12.57 16.68
C ILE A 266 -12.20 11.88 15.66
#